data_AF-A0A1H0HPJ1-F1
#
_entry.id   AF-A0A1H0HPJ1-F1
#
_cell.length_a   1.000
_cell.length_b   1.000
_cell.length_c   1.000
_cell.angle_alpha   90.00
_cell.angle_beta   90.00
_cell.angle_gamma   90.00
#
_symmetry.space_group_name_H-M   'P 1'
#
loop_
_entity.id
_entity.type
_entity.pdbx_description
1 polymer ?
#
loop_
_entity_poly.entity_id
_entity_poly.type
_entity_poly.pdbx_seq_one_letter_code
_entity_poly.pdbx_strand_id
1 'polypeptide(L)'
;MFKYAFVASVLLVLTPTASEARSVGTILQAPGCNVTMPCDFSSSQPGRSIAHTLLRSERRSTPRVDYGRPDVPQAKVASAEIVSGRPSGCPRSFCGCGASLRVFGRIVPELNLASNWLRFPRTAPAPGMVAARRGHVFVLEAHVEGDTWMAYDANSGGHATRIHARSLRGYIVVNPRAA
;
A
#
# COMPACT_ATOMS: atom_id res chain seq x y z
N MET A 1 -57.28 9.19 -24.79
CA MET A 1 -55.94 9.78 -25.01
C MET A 1 -55.01 9.25 -23.92
N PHE A 2 -53.83 8.77 -24.32
CA PHE A 2 -52.71 8.21 -23.51
C PHE A 2 -53.02 6.94 -22.68
N LYS A 3 -52.94 5.73 -23.25
CA LYS A 3 -51.72 4.92 -23.52
C LYS A 3 -50.79 4.83 -22.30
N TYR A 4 -51.02 3.87 -21.41
CA TYR A 4 -50.00 3.38 -20.49
C TYR A 4 -49.48 2.03 -20.96
N ALA A 5 -48.19 2.06 -21.25
CA ALA A 5 -47.41 1.08 -21.97
C ALA A 5 -47.22 -0.20 -21.15
N PHE A 6 -47.23 -1.32 -21.88
CA PHE A 6 -46.68 -2.61 -21.50
C PHE A 6 -45.29 -2.44 -20.88
N VAL A 7 -45.12 -2.82 -19.62
CA VAL A 7 -43.80 -3.07 -19.02
C VAL A 7 -43.58 -4.58 -19.09
N ALA A 8 -42.90 -5.00 -20.15
CA ALA A 8 -42.42 -6.35 -20.32
C ALA A 8 -41.34 -6.64 -19.27
N SER A 9 -41.65 -7.54 -18.33
CA SER A 9 -40.72 -8.03 -17.32
C SER A 9 -39.77 -9.03 -17.96
N VAL A 10 -38.67 -8.56 -18.54
CA VAL A 10 -37.57 -9.40 -19.01
C VAL A 10 -36.71 -9.76 -17.81
N LEU A 11 -36.97 -10.93 -17.21
CA LEU A 11 -36.09 -11.57 -16.24
C LEU A 11 -34.85 -12.10 -16.98
N LEU A 12 -33.78 -11.31 -17.00
CA LEU A 12 -32.45 -11.75 -17.42
C LEU A 12 -31.90 -12.74 -16.39
N VAL A 13 -31.90 -14.00 -16.78
CA VAL A 13 -31.24 -15.13 -16.11
C VAL A 13 -29.73 -14.86 -16.11
N LEU A 14 -29.18 -14.46 -14.95
CA LEU A 14 -27.73 -14.48 -14.73
C LEU A 14 -27.36 -15.85 -14.16
N THR A 15 -26.99 -16.76 -15.05
CA THR A 15 -26.28 -17.99 -14.72
C THR A 15 -24.94 -17.66 -14.05
N PRO A 16 -24.54 -18.33 -12.96
CA PRO A 16 -23.16 -18.21 -12.49
C PRO A 16 -22.24 -18.82 -13.56
N THR A 17 -21.36 -18.00 -14.14
CA THR A 17 -20.22 -18.52 -14.88
C THR A 17 -19.35 -19.27 -13.88
N ALA A 18 -19.31 -20.59 -14.02
CA ALA A 18 -18.32 -21.42 -13.36
C ALA A 18 -16.96 -20.79 -13.64
N SER A 19 -16.25 -20.39 -12.58
CA SER A 19 -14.82 -20.11 -12.68
C SER A 19 -14.17 -21.34 -13.29
N GLU A 20 -13.70 -21.20 -14.51
CA GLU A 20 -12.78 -22.11 -15.17
C GLU A 20 -11.52 -22.16 -14.31
N ALA A 21 -11.53 -23.03 -13.30
CA ALA A 21 -10.32 -23.52 -12.68
C ALA A 21 -9.61 -24.32 -13.78
N ARG A 22 -8.70 -23.64 -14.50
CA ARG A 22 -7.87 -24.32 -15.50
C ARG A 22 -7.15 -25.47 -14.82
N SER A 23 -7.54 -26.65 -15.25
CA SER A 23 -6.85 -27.91 -15.03
C SER A 23 -5.36 -27.68 -15.29
N VAL A 24 -4.55 -28.06 -14.31
CA VAL A 24 -3.09 -28.10 -14.43
C VAL A 24 -2.77 -28.97 -15.64
N GLY A 25 -2.38 -28.32 -16.74
CA GLY A 25 -1.90 -28.98 -17.93
C GLY A 25 -0.68 -29.81 -17.58
N THR A 26 -0.72 -31.08 -17.97
CA THR A 26 0.40 -32.00 -17.98
C THR A 26 1.57 -31.35 -18.71
N ILE A 27 2.57 -30.89 -17.95
CA ILE A 27 3.85 -30.44 -18.53
C ILE A 27 4.59 -31.70 -18.96
N LEU A 28 4.59 -31.95 -20.27
CA LEU A 28 5.55 -32.83 -20.91
C LEU A 28 6.94 -32.22 -20.65
N GLN A 29 7.68 -32.80 -19.70
CA GLN A 29 9.01 -32.31 -19.34
C GLN A 29 9.96 -32.45 -20.53
N ALA A 30 10.41 -31.32 -21.07
CA ALA A 30 11.58 -31.27 -21.92
C ALA A 30 12.82 -31.65 -21.07
N PRO A 31 13.69 -32.57 -21.54
CA PRO A 31 14.84 -33.00 -20.76
C PRO A 31 15.85 -31.85 -20.67
N GLY A 32 15.90 -31.21 -19.49
CA GLY A 32 16.85 -30.12 -19.22
C GLY A 32 16.38 -29.04 -18.24
N CYS A 33 15.09 -28.97 -17.89
CA CYS A 33 14.57 -28.01 -16.90
C CYS A 33 14.19 -28.73 -15.59
N ASN A 34 15.05 -28.67 -14.57
CA ASN A 34 14.78 -29.30 -13.25
C ASN A 34 14.15 -28.35 -12.21
N VAL A 35 13.71 -27.16 -12.60
CA VAL A 35 13.27 -26.16 -11.62
C VAL A 35 11.76 -26.30 -11.38
N THR A 36 11.41 -27.16 -10.44
CA THR A 36 10.09 -27.11 -9.78
C THR A 36 10.19 -26.04 -8.69
N MET A 37 9.62 -24.86 -8.90
CA MET A 37 9.57 -23.82 -7.87
C MET A 37 8.47 -24.15 -6.85
N PRO A 38 8.78 -24.44 -5.56
CA PRO A 38 7.74 -24.54 -4.56
C PRO A 38 7.26 -23.13 -4.19
N CYS A 39 5.93 -22.95 -4.16
CA CYS A 39 5.32 -21.73 -3.68
C CYS A 39 5.38 -21.72 -2.15
N ASP A 40 6.37 -21.05 -1.56
CA ASP A 40 6.43 -20.81 -0.11
C ASP A 40 5.45 -19.69 0.29
N PHE A 41 4.28 -20.07 0.81
CA PHE A 41 3.44 -19.18 1.63
C PHE A 41 3.96 -19.17 3.06
N SER A 42 4.98 -18.36 3.34
CA SER A 42 5.45 -18.13 4.71
C SER A 42 4.50 -17.18 5.45
N SER A 43 3.37 -17.73 5.91
CA SER A 43 2.49 -17.08 6.89
C SER A 43 2.85 -17.62 8.27
N SER A 44 3.38 -16.76 9.12
CA SER A 44 3.65 -17.03 10.53
C SER A 44 2.37 -17.43 11.27
N GLN A 45 2.26 -18.71 11.67
CA GLN A 45 1.32 -19.16 12.69
C GLN A 45 2.11 -19.64 13.94
N PRO A 46 1.64 -19.32 15.16
CA PRO A 46 2.23 -19.86 16.37
C PRO A 46 1.80 -21.33 16.53
N GLY A 47 2.74 -22.24 16.27
CA GLY A 47 2.54 -23.69 16.38
C GLY A 47 2.58 -24.17 17.82
N ARG A 48 1.49 -24.82 18.24
CA ARG A 48 1.42 -25.74 19.39
C ARG A 48 2.41 -26.90 19.19
N SER A 49 3.29 -27.14 20.15
CA SER A 49 4.20 -28.29 20.13
C SER A 49 3.47 -29.58 20.51
N ILE A 50 3.34 -30.50 19.56
CA ILE A 50 3.20 -31.93 19.81
C ILE A 50 4.52 -32.59 19.36
N ALA A 51 5.12 -33.33 20.28
CA ALA A 51 6.40 -34.02 20.11
C ALA A 51 6.28 -35.21 19.18
N HIS A 52 7.24 -35.41 18.28
CA HIS A 52 7.62 -36.74 17.80
C HIS A 52 9.13 -36.83 17.54
N THR A 53 9.74 -37.62 18.40
CA THR A 53 11.07 -38.24 18.32
C THR A 53 11.23 -39.00 17.00
N LEU A 54 12.40 -38.93 16.35
CA LEU A 54 13.30 -40.08 16.06
C LEU A 54 14.34 -39.81 14.95
N LEU A 55 15.56 -40.28 15.26
CA LEU A 55 16.68 -40.68 14.38
C LEU A 55 17.59 -39.58 13.79
N ARG A 56 18.57 -39.23 14.62
CA ARG A 56 19.85 -38.62 14.29
C ARG A 56 20.64 -39.54 13.35
N SER A 57 20.65 -39.22 12.06
CA SER A 57 21.54 -39.81 11.07
C SER A 57 22.67 -38.82 10.77
N GLU A 58 23.91 -39.25 11.03
CA GLU A 58 25.14 -38.60 10.62
C GLU A 58 25.13 -38.28 9.12
N ARG A 59 25.39 -37.00 8.77
CA ARG A 59 25.83 -36.63 7.42
C ARG A 59 26.96 -35.62 7.49
N ARG A 60 28.16 -36.21 7.46
CA ARG A 60 29.36 -35.77 6.73
C ARG A 60 29.31 -34.36 6.16
N SER A 61 30.04 -33.47 6.84
CA SER A 61 30.41 -32.12 6.43
C SER A 61 31.03 -32.14 5.03
N THR A 62 30.35 -31.56 4.05
CA THR A 62 30.97 -31.13 2.79
C THR A 62 31.16 -29.62 2.86
N PRO A 63 32.34 -29.07 2.56
CA PRO A 63 32.53 -27.64 2.51
C PRO A 63 31.78 -27.09 1.29
N ARG A 64 30.71 -26.32 1.54
CA ARG A 64 30.06 -25.54 0.50
C ARG A 64 31.00 -24.39 0.11
N VAL A 65 31.47 -24.43 -1.13
CA VAL A 65 32.12 -23.28 -1.78
C VAL A 65 31.05 -22.21 -1.97
N ASP A 66 31.21 -21.10 -1.25
CA ASP A 66 30.36 -19.93 -1.35
C ASP A 66 30.75 -19.15 -2.61
N TYR A 67 29.96 -19.32 -3.68
CA TYR A 67 30.05 -18.44 -4.83
C TYR A 67 29.31 -17.15 -4.47
N GLY A 68 30.08 -16.18 -3.98
CA GLY A 68 29.60 -14.87 -3.56
C GLY A 68 28.56 -14.32 -4.53
N ARG A 69 27.34 -14.15 -4.02
CA ARG A 69 26.26 -13.47 -4.72
C ARG A 69 26.69 -12.01 -4.89
N PRO A 70 26.72 -11.45 -6.11
CA PRO A 70 26.98 -10.03 -6.27
C PRO A 70 25.87 -9.26 -5.55
N ASP A 71 26.27 -8.47 -4.55
CA ASP A 71 25.40 -7.57 -3.82
C ASP A 71 24.83 -6.56 -4.83
N VAL A 72 23.59 -6.79 -5.25
CA VAL A 72 22.81 -5.77 -5.93
C VAL A 72 22.66 -4.64 -4.90
N PRO A 73 23.12 -3.41 -5.17
CA PRO A 73 22.92 -2.30 -4.25
C PRO A 73 21.42 -2.10 -4.10
N GLN A 74 20.89 -2.61 -2.99
CA GLN A 74 19.53 -2.34 -2.56
C GLN A 74 19.51 -0.85 -2.26
N ALA A 75 19.02 -0.06 -3.22
CA ALA A 75 18.79 1.36 -3.05
C ALA A 75 18.13 1.51 -1.68
N LYS A 76 18.83 2.16 -0.73
CA LYS A 76 18.31 2.39 0.61
C LYS A 76 17.05 3.21 0.43
N VAL A 77 15.89 2.56 0.40
CA VAL A 77 14.61 3.24 0.59
C VAL A 77 14.76 3.91 1.95
N ALA A 78 14.90 5.23 1.96
CA ALA A 78 15.16 6.00 3.15
C ALA A 78 14.17 5.56 4.22
N SER A 79 14.69 4.97 5.30
CA SER A 79 13.89 4.48 6.41
C SER A 79 13.06 5.64 6.95
N ALA A 80 11.74 5.46 6.99
CA ALA A 80 10.80 6.48 7.38
C ALA A 80 11.09 7.03 8.78
N GLU A 81 11.38 8.33 8.85
CA GLU A 81 11.68 9.06 10.08
C GLU A 81 10.40 9.37 10.84
N ILE A 82 10.34 9.07 12.14
CA ILE A 82 9.21 9.45 12.99
C ILE A 82 9.50 10.82 13.59
N VAL A 83 8.69 11.81 13.25
CA VAL A 83 8.85 13.19 13.70
C VAL A 83 8.15 13.42 15.03
N SER A 84 6.92 12.91 15.16
CA SER A 84 6.08 13.16 16.33
C SER A 84 4.89 12.20 16.42
N GLY A 85 4.17 12.23 17.55
CA GLY A 85 2.88 11.55 17.72
C GLY A 85 1.69 12.41 17.28
N ARG A 86 0.52 12.13 17.86
CA ARG A 86 -0.69 12.93 17.65
C ARG A 86 -0.55 14.32 18.32
N PRO A 87 -0.72 15.42 17.57
CA PRO A 87 -0.71 16.77 18.16
C PRO A 87 -1.91 17.00 19.11
N SER A 88 -1.73 17.88 20.10
CA SER A 88 -2.83 18.32 20.96
C SER A 88 -3.93 19.02 20.14
N GLY A 89 -5.20 18.78 20.48
CA GLY A 89 -6.35 19.31 19.75
C GLY A 89 -6.71 18.56 18.46
N CYS A 90 -5.86 17.65 17.96
CA CYS A 90 -6.20 16.82 16.80
C CYS A 90 -7.06 15.58 17.16
N PRO A 91 -7.97 15.13 16.26
CA PRO A 91 -8.73 13.90 16.44
C PRO A 91 -7.83 12.64 16.43
N ARG A 92 -8.36 11.45 16.76
CA ARG A 92 -7.57 10.21 16.72
C ARG A 92 -7.05 9.87 15.30
N SER A 93 -7.85 10.15 14.28
CA SER A 93 -7.45 10.07 12.88
C SER A 93 -6.97 11.45 12.41
N PHE A 94 -5.69 11.74 12.58
CA PHE A 94 -5.16 13.11 12.48
C PHE A 94 -4.39 13.42 11.18
N CYS A 95 -4.58 12.65 10.10
CA CYS A 95 -3.89 12.94 8.84
C CYS A 95 -4.22 14.35 8.30
N GLY A 96 -5.49 14.72 8.27
CA GLY A 96 -5.92 16.07 7.86
C GLY A 96 -5.54 17.16 8.86
N CYS A 97 -5.62 16.88 10.16
CA CYS A 97 -5.25 17.84 11.20
C CYS A 97 -3.75 18.16 11.16
N GLY A 98 -2.90 17.13 11.06
CA GLY A 98 -1.45 17.29 10.93
C GLY A 98 -1.06 17.99 9.64
N ALA A 99 -1.71 17.66 8.52
CA ALA A 99 -1.50 18.38 7.26
C ALA A 99 -1.87 19.87 7.38
N SER A 100 -2.96 20.20 8.07
CA SER A 100 -3.37 21.60 8.30
C SER A 100 -2.34 22.36 9.14
N LEU A 101 -1.84 21.74 10.20
CA LEU A 101 -0.76 22.30 11.01
C LEU A 101 0.51 22.54 10.18
N ARG A 102 0.89 21.58 9.34
CA ARG A 102 2.09 21.69 8.50
C ARG A 102 1.99 22.78 7.42
N VAL A 103 0.81 22.93 6.81
CA VAL A 103 0.59 23.86 5.69
C VAL A 103 0.23 25.27 6.14
N PHE A 104 -0.66 25.38 7.13
CA PHE A 104 -1.27 26.65 7.57
C PHE A 104 -0.80 27.11 8.96
N GLY A 105 -0.05 26.28 9.69
CA GLY A 105 0.40 26.58 11.06
C GLY A 105 -0.71 26.51 12.12
N ARG A 106 -1.92 26.06 11.75
CA ARG A 106 -3.07 25.97 12.66
C ARG A 106 -3.97 24.79 12.33
N ILE A 107 -4.75 24.34 13.31
CA ILE A 107 -5.80 23.34 13.10
C ILE A 107 -6.95 24.01 12.34
N VAL A 108 -7.35 23.43 11.21
CA VAL A 108 -8.53 23.82 10.44
C VAL A 108 -9.52 22.66 10.53
N PRO A 109 -10.53 22.72 11.41
CA PRO A 109 -11.41 21.58 11.69
C PRO A 109 -12.09 21.00 10.45
N GLU A 110 -12.45 21.85 9.49
CA GLU A 110 -13.08 21.48 8.22
C GLU A 110 -12.17 20.60 7.36
N LEU A 111 -10.86 20.66 7.57
CA LEU A 111 -9.85 19.88 6.84
C LEU A 111 -9.39 18.65 7.62
N ASN A 112 -9.91 18.37 8.81
CA ASN A 112 -9.60 17.14 9.52
C ASN A 112 -10.01 15.89 8.74
N LEU A 113 -11.11 15.99 7.99
CA LEU A 113 -11.55 14.92 7.08
C LEU A 113 -10.79 15.01 5.76
N ALA A 114 -10.01 13.98 5.44
CA ALA A 114 -9.15 13.92 4.25
C ALA A 114 -9.89 14.23 2.92
N SER A 115 -11.15 13.81 2.78
CA SER A 115 -11.94 14.08 1.56
C SER A 115 -12.22 15.56 1.33
N ASN A 116 -12.21 16.41 2.36
CA ASN A 116 -12.46 17.84 2.20
C ASN A 116 -11.29 18.56 1.52
N TRP A 117 -10.08 17.99 1.57
CA TRP A 117 -8.93 18.51 0.82
C TRP A 117 -9.13 18.43 -0.69
N LEU A 118 -9.98 17.53 -1.18
CA LEU A 118 -10.27 17.40 -2.61
C LEU A 118 -11.08 18.59 -3.18
N ARG A 119 -11.49 19.55 -2.33
CA ARG A 119 -12.14 20.79 -2.74
C ARG A 119 -11.15 21.84 -3.27
N PHE A 120 -9.88 21.74 -2.86
CA PHE A 120 -8.83 22.62 -3.36
C PHE A 120 -8.55 22.37 -4.85
N PRO A 121 -8.11 23.38 -5.61
CA PRO A 121 -7.81 23.22 -7.02
C PRO A 121 -6.69 22.20 -7.23
N ARG A 122 -6.88 21.34 -8.22
CA ARG A 122 -5.87 20.34 -8.62
C ARG A 122 -4.66 21.04 -9.22
N THR A 123 -3.48 20.50 -8.97
CA THR A 123 -2.21 21.09 -9.43
C THR A 123 -1.17 20.00 -9.71
N ALA A 124 -0.08 20.38 -10.37
CA ALA A 124 1.09 19.52 -10.51
C ALA A 124 1.78 19.29 -9.14
N PRO A 125 2.40 18.12 -8.93
CA PRO A 125 3.22 17.85 -7.74
C PRO A 125 4.33 18.88 -7.55
N ALA A 126 4.36 19.53 -6.38
CA ALA A 126 5.39 20.47 -5.99
C ALA A 126 5.53 20.50 -4.46
N PRO A 127 6.68 20.93 -3.91
CA PRO A 127 6.84 21.14 -2.47
C PRO A 127 5.75 22.04 -1.89
N GLY A 128 5.19 21.65 -0.75
CA GLY A 128 4.09 22.34 -0.07
C GLY A 128 2.69 22.05 -0.64
N MET A 129 2.59 21.30 -1.74
CA MET A 129 1.30 20.78 -2.22
C MET A 129 0.86 19.59 -1.37
N VAL A 130 -0.41 19.25 -1.49
CA VAL A 130 -1.01 18.19 -0.68
C VAL A 130 -1.52 17.08 -1.58
N ALA A 131 -1.13 15.85 -1.27
CA ALA A 131 -1.66 14.66 -1.92
C ALA A 131 -2.81 14.12 -1.07
N ALA A 132 -4.01 14.13 -1.64
CA ALA A 132 -5.24 13.76 -0.94
C ALA A 132 -6.01 12.67 -1.68
N ARG A 133 -6.69 11.81 -0.91
CA ARG A 133 -7.71 10.89 -1.39
C ARG A 133 -8.78 10.72 -0.32
N ARG A 134 -9.82 9.95 -0.62
CA ARG A 134 -10.79 9.55 0.41
C ARG A 134 -10.06 8.74 1.50
N GLY A 135 -10.05 9.26 2.73
CA GLY A 135 -9.51 8.59 3.91
C GLY A 135 -8.04 8.88 4.25
N HIS A 136 -7.25 9.50 3.38
CA HIS A 136 -5.86 9.84 3.71
C HIS A 136 -5.34 11.08 2.98
N VAL A 137 -4.46 11.82 3.65
CA VAL A 137 -3.85 13.05 3.12
C VAL A 137 -2.45 13.25 3.73
N PHE A 138 -1.51 13.73 2.91
CA PHE A 138 -0.15 14.09 3.34
C PHE A 138 0.41 15.27 2.54
N VAL A 139 1.41 15.94 3.09
CA VAL A 139 2.06 17.11 2.46
C VAL A 139 3.32 16.68 1.74
N LEU A 140 3.55 17.22 0.53
CA LEU A 140 4.74 16.96 -0.26
C LEU A 140 5.89 17.87 0.20
N GLU A 141 7.02 17.28 0.56
CA GLU A 141 8.22 18.00 1.03
C GLU A 141 9.26 18.13 -0.08
N ALA A 142 9.65 17.01 -0.70
CA ALA A 142 10.67 16.99 -1.75
C ALA A 142 10.38 15.88 -2.76
N HIS A 143 10.72 16.12 -4.04
CA HIS A 143 10.64 15.07 -5.06
C HIS A 143 11.78 14.07 -4.86
N VAL A 144 11.50 12.78 -5.00
CA VAL A 144 12.52 11.72 -4.93
C VAL A 144 12.79 11.22 -6.35
N GLU A 145 11.78 10.62 -6.98
CA GLU A 145 11.86 10.09 -8.34
C GLU A 145 10.45 9.77 -8.85
N GLY A 146 10.18 9.97 -10.15
CA GLY A 146 8.88 9.62 -10.75
C GLY A 146 7.67 10.11 -9.94
N ASP A 147 6.78 9.19 -9.56
CA ASP A 147 5.60 9.46 -8.71
C ASP A 147 5.92 9.39 -7.20
N THR A 148 7.17 9.26 -6.79
CA THR A 148 7.59 9.12 -5.40
C THR A 148 8.10 10.45 -4.84
N TRP A 149 7.54 10.85 -3.71
CA TRP A 149 7.85 12.09 -3.01
C TRP A 149 8.15 11.83 -1.55
N MET A 150 9.09 12.60 -0.99
CA MET A 150 9.24 12.70 0.44
C MET A 150 8.00 13.41 0.99
N ALA A 151 7.28 12.74 1.90
CA ALA A 151 5.99 13.17 2.38
C ALA A 151 6.00 13.35 3.89
N TYR A 152 5.48 14.49 4.35
CA TYR A 152 5.05 14.66 5.72
C TYR A 152 3.67 14.00 5.90
N ASP A 153 3.68 12.81 6.48
CA ASP A 153 2.55 11.88 6.55
C ASP A 153 2.10 11.72 8.01
N ALA A 154 1.16 12.56 8.43
CA ALA A 154 0.55 12.53 9.75
C ALA A 154 -0.43 11.36 9.89
N ASN A 155 -0.47 10.74 11.07
CA ASN A 155 -1.26 9.53 11.35
C ASN A 155 -0.95 8.38 10.38
N SER A 156 0.31 8.26 9.99
CA SER A 156 0.85 7.09 9.29
C SER A 156 1.30 6.04 10.29
N GLY A 157 1.71 4.86 9.79
CA GLY A 157 1.92 3.61 10.54
C GLY A 157 2.24 3.77 12.04
N GLY A 158 1.43 3.13 12.88
CA GLY A 158 1.55 3.22 14.34
C GLY A 158 0.96 4.49 14.97
N HIS A 159 0.07 5.21 14.28
CA HIS A 159 -0.52 6.47 14.75
C HIS A 159 0.52 7.57 15.00
N ALA A 160 1.53 7.64 14.14
CA ALA A 160 2.62 8.60 14.22
C ALA A 160 2.64 9.53 13.02
N THR A 161 3.35 10.65 13.15
CA THR A 161 3.72 11.53 12.05
C THR A 161 5.09 11.11 11.55
N ARG A 162 5.20 10.86 10.24
CA ARG A 162 6.45 10.39 9.63
C ARG A 162 6.83 11.26 8.44
N ILE A 163 8.14 11.41 8.22
CA ILE A 163 8.69 11.90 6.97
C ILE A 163 9.28 10.71 6.22
N HIS A 164 8.70 10.38 5.07
CA HIS A 164 9.11 9.19 4.30
C HIS A 164 8.73 9.25 2.83
N ALA A 165 9.39 8.43 2.02
CA ALA A 165 9.10 8.29 0.60
C ALA A 165 7.71 7.66 0.40
N ARG A 166 6.87 8.33 -0.39
CA ARG A 166 5.50 7.93 -0.69
C ARG A 166 5.19 8.10 -2.18
N SER A 167 4.59 7.06 -2.75
CA SER A 167 4.02 7.15 -4.09
C SER A 167 2.74 7.98 -4.08
N LEU A 168 2.59 8.85 -5.09
CA LEU A 168 1.39 9.61 -5.38
C LEU A 168 0.30 8.79 -6.07
N ARG A 169 0.56 7.51 -6.40
CA ARG A 169 -0.40 6.65 -7.08
C ARG A 169 -1.71 6.54 -6.29
N GLY A 170 -2.82 6.90 -6.92
CA GLY A 170 -4.16 6.92 -6.30
C GLY A 170 -4.43 8.14 -5.41
N TYR A 171 -3.58 9.16 -5.45
CA TYR A 171 -3.82 10.46 -4.82
C TYR A 171 -4.05 11.53 -5.88
N ILE A 172 -4.81 12.55 -5.48
CA ILE A 172 -5.00 13.78 -6.25
C ILE A 172 -4.15 14.85 -5.55
N VAL A 173 -3.26 15.49 -6.31
CA VAL A 173 -2.48 16.61 -5.79
C VAL A 173 -3.28 17.90 -5.92
N VAL A 174 -3.36 18.64 -4.81
CA VAL A 174 -4.12 19.88 -4.69
C VAL A 174 -3.24 21.02 -4.16
N ASN A 175 -3.61 22.24 -4.51
CA ASN A 175 -2.98 23.46 -4.00
C ASN A 175 -3.81 24.04 -2.83
N PRO A 176 -3.39 23.85 -1.57
CA PRO A 176 -4.13 24.33 -0.41
C PRO A 176 -4.06 25.85 -0.18
N ARG A 177 -3.21 26.57 -0.94
CA ARG A 177 -3.01 28.03 -0.81
C ARG A 177 -3.66 28.85 -1.92
N ALA A 178 -4.33 28.17 -2.87
CA ALA A 178 -5.03 28.83 -3.98
C ALA A 178 -6.54 29.00 -3.73
N ALA A 179 -7.00 28.82 -2.49
CA ALA A 179 -8.38 29.04 -2.07
C ALA A 179 -8.55 30.37 -1.35
#